data_AF-A0A367JRQ7-F1
#
_entry.id   AF-A0A367JRQ7-F1
#
_cell.length_a   1.000
_cell.length_b   1.000
_cell.length_c   1.000
_cell.angle_alpha   90.00
_cell.angle_beta   90.00
_cell.angle_gamma   90.00
#
_symmetry.space_group_name_H-M   'P 1'
#
loop_
_entity.id
_entity.type
_entity.pdbx_description
1 polymer ?
#
loop_
_entity_poly.entity_id
_entity_poly.type
_entity_poly.pdbx_seq_one_letter_code
_entity_poly.pdbx_strand_id
1 'polypeptide(L)'
;MADANPLQFSDPKAVPESALFSFHPLFYLYFLLSFLLVPYPLYRWIASKYKWELNSKSIARHCSDLLLGMSYGLILFTFGNYTHAWITVVAFYPSLFGYGLIAELPYTKTSLPNIKQWPKGMWIVFLIALGVILAFAAFHIYLASQLLFPFIVYYVCSLLIPIFFLVLSFLLKREVNENWIRTSLARPKKNTNGEEANYGASEINKDIPHNPYSNTVSIHIHHWQIFYVLAFFTRFTHPASQVAAGIVLA
;
A
#
# COMPACT_ATOMS: atom_id res chain seq x y z
N MET A 1 -6.89 -42.88 6.10
CA MET A 1 -5.84 -42.21 6.90
C MET A 1 -5.40 -41.03 6.08
N ALA A 2 -5.63 -39.80 6.55
CA ALA A 2 -5.04 -38.63 5.89
C ALA A 2 -3.54 -38.70 6.14
N ASP A 3 -2.75 -38.79 5.07
CA ASP A 3 -1.28 -38.79 5.17
C ASP A 3 -0.86 -37.54 5.94
N ALA A 4 -0.19 -37.76 7.07
CA ALA A 4 0.31 -36.69 7.90
C ALA A 4 1.24 -35.83 7.04
N ASN A 5 0.86 -34.59 6.76
CA ASN A 5 1.71 -33.62 6.08
C ASN A 5 2.98 -33.44 6.93
N PRO A 6 4.13 -34.02 6.52
CA PRO A 6 5.31 -34.06 7.38
C PRO A 6 5.90 -32.67 7.62
N LEU A 7 5.51 -31.68 6.80
CA LEU A 7 5.98 -30.29 6.85
C LEU A 7 4.95 -29.35 7.49
N GLN A 8 3.77 -29.83 7.89
CA GLN A 8 2.69 -29.05 8.54
C GLN A 8 2.26 -27.77 7.80
N PHE A 9 2.52 -27.65 6.50
CA PHE A 9 2.02 -26.51 5.72
C PHE A 9 0.50 -26.51 5.65
N SER A 10 -0.08 -25.30 5.61
CA SER A 10 -1.53 -25.13 5.47
C SER A 10 -1.99 -25.78 4.16
N ASP A 11 -2.92 -26.73 4.22
CA ASP A 11 -3.58 -27.24 3.01
C ASP A 11 -4.43 -26.11 2.42
N PRO A 12 -4.11 -25.61 1.21
CA PRO A 12 -4.81 -24.51 0.56
C PRO A 12 -6.33 -24.69 0.51
N LYS A 13 -6.81 -25.94 0.41
CA LYS A 13 -8.24 -26.28 0.36
C LYS A 13 -8.92 -26.31 1.72
N ALA A 14 -8.14 -26.49 2.79
CA ALA A 14 -8.65 -26.65 4.15
C ALA A 14 -8.49 -25.39 5.01
N VAL A 15 -7.80 -24.35 4.51
CA VAL A 15 -7.69 -23.06 5.21
C VAL A 15 -9.07 -22.40 5.26
N PRO A 16 -9.63 -22.15 6.46
CA PRO A 16 -10.89 -21.44 6.57
C PRO A 16 -10.69 -19.97 6.14
N GLU A 17 -11.72 -19.37 5.56
CA GLU A 17 -11.67 -17.97 5.11
C GLU A 17 -11.39 -16.98 6.26
N SER A 18 -11.69 -17.39 7.50
CA SER A 18 -11.41 -16.66 8.73
C SER A 18 -9.96 -16.74 9.21
N ALA A 19 -9.13 -17.62 8.66
CA ALA A 19 -7.70 -17.66 8.97
C ALA A 19 -7.04 -16.39 8.43
N LEU A 20 -6.32 -15.65 9.28
CA LEU A 20 -5.70 -14.38 8.90
C LEU A 20 -4.44 -14.54 8.04
N PHE A 21 -3.84 -15.72 8.03
CA PHE A 21 -2.65 -16.02 7.24
C PHE A 21 -2.65 -17.48 6.79
N SER A 22 -2.02 -17.74 5.67
CA SER A 22 -1.83 -19.07 5.12
C SER A 22 -0.58 -19.10 4.26
N PHE A 23 0.21 -20.16 4.35
CA PHE A 23 1.37 -20.31 3.49
C PHE A 23 1.57 -21.77 3.07
N HIS A 24 1.73 -21.96 1.76
CA HIS A 24 2.13 -23.22 1.17
C HIS A 24 3.17 -22.96 0.08
N PRO A 25 4.41 -23.47 0.19
CA PRO A 25 5.51 -23.05 -0.68
C PRO A 25 5.28 -23.36 -2.16
N LEU A 26 4.67 -24.50 -2.48
CA LEU A 26 4.35 -24.85 -3.88
C LEU A 26 3.34 -23.89 -4.51
N PHE A 27 2.29 -23.51 -3.78
CA PHE A 27 1.28 -22.57 -4.27
C PHE A 27 1.84 -21.15 -4.34
N TYR A 28 2.77 -20.80 -3.44
CA TYR A 28 3.51 -19.54 -3.54
C TYR A 28 4.37 -19.50 -4.80
N LEU A 29 5.03 -20.61 -5.18
CA LEU A 29 5.75 -20.69 -6.45
C LEU A 29 4.80 -20.50 -7.66
N TYR A 30 3.63 -21.13 -7.66
CA TYR A 30 2.63 -20.91 -8.71
C TYR A 30 2.12 -19.47 -8.75
N PHE A 31 1.94 -18.84 -7.59
CA PHE A 31 1.61 -17.42 -7.47
C PHE A 31 2.72 -16.55 -8.09
N LEU A 32 3.98 -16.78 -7.74
CA LEU A 32 5.11 -16.05 -8.32
C LEU A 32 5.21 -16.23 -9.83
N LEU A 33 5.02 -17.45 -10.33
CA LEU A 33 5.00 -17.72 -11.77
C LEU A 33 3.86 -16.96 -12.47
N SER A 34 2.66 -17.00 -11.89
CA SER A 34 1.45 -16.44 -12.50
C SER A 34 1.41 -14.92 -12.52
N PHE A 35 1.97 -14.26 -11.50
CA PHE A 35 1.82 -12.82 -11.28
C PHE A 35 3.11 -12.02 -11.38
N LEU A 36 4.30 -12.66 -11.34
CA LEU A 36 5.58 -11.96 -11.37
C LEU A 36 6.54 -12.47 -12.45
N LEU A 37 6.93 -13.74 -12.37
CA LEU A 37 8.05 -14.27 -13.18
C LEU A 37 7.70 -14.42 -14.66
N VAL A 38 6.48 -14.83 -15.00
CA VAL A 38 6.01 -14.87 -16.40
C VAL A 38 5.51 -13.52 -16.89
N PRO A 39 4.64 -12.80 -16.14
CA PRO A 39 4.07 -11.55 -16.64
C PRO A 39 5.08 -10.43 -16.83
N TYR A 40 6.11 -10.35 -15.98
CA TYR A 40 7.11 -9.28 -16.07
C TYR A 40 7.84 -9.26 -17.44
N PRO A 41 8.51 -10.34 -17.89
CA PRO A 41 9.13 -10.36 -19.21
C PRO A 41 8.10 -10.29 -20.34
N LEU A 42 6.92 -10.91 -20.17
CA LEU A 42 5.85 -10.86 -21.17
C LEU A 42 5.36 -9.43 -21.41
N TYR A 43 5.12 -8.66 -20.35
CA TYR A 43 4.74 -7.26 -20.40
C TYR A 43 5.81 -6.44 -21.11
N ARG A 44 7.09 -6.60 -20.73
CA ARG A 44 8.18 -5.85 -21.37
C ARG A 44 8.31 -6.17 -22.86
N TRP A 45 8.13 -7.43 -23.24
CA TRP A 45 8.15 -7.85 -24.64
C TRP A 45 7.01 -7.22 -25.44
N ILE A 46 5.77 -7.28 -24.93
CA ILE A 46 4.59 -6.67 -25.57
C ILE A 46 4.74 -5.16 -25.66
N ALA A 47 5.07 -4.51 -24.55
CA ALA A 47 5.27 -3.07 -24.49
C ALA A 47 6.36 -2.61 -25.47
N SER A 48 7.46 -3.37 -25.61
CA SER A 48 8.50 -3.09 -26.60
C SER A 48 7.97 -3.27 -28.04
N LYS A 49 7.24 -4.35 -28.32
CA LYS A 49 6.64 -4.62 -29.64
C LYS A 49 5.69 -3.52 -30.10
N TYR A 50 4.89 -2.99 -29.19
CA TYR A 50 3.94 -1.90 -29.46
C TYR A 50 4.51 -0.50 -29.20
N LYS A 51 5.81 -0.39 -28.91
CA LYS A 51 6.51 0.88 -28.63
C LYS A 51 5.86 1.72 -27.51
N TRP A 52 5.32 1.06 -26.50
CA TRP A 52 4.86 1.71 -25.27
C TRP A 52 6.04 2.33 -24.53
N GLU A 53 5.78 3.36 -23.74
CA GLU A 53 6.80 4.05 -22.98
C GLU A 53 7.34 3.13 -21.87
N LEU A 54 8.63 2.82 -21.94
CA LEU A 54 9.29 1.92 -21.00
C LEU A 54 10.56 2.57 -20.48
N ASN A 55 10.74 2.54 -19.15
CA ASN A 55 12.01 2.90 -18.54
C ASN A 55 13.10 1.91 -18.97
N SER A 56 14.19 2.42 -19.53
CA SER A 56 15.42 1.66 -19.73
C SER A 56 15.98 1.22 -18.38
N LYS A 57 16.21 -0.08 -18.19
CA LYS A 57 16.72 -0.63 -16.93
C LYS A 57 17.96 -1.46 -17.19
N SER A 58 18.95 -1.35 -16.31
CA SER A 58 20.08 -2.28 -16.28
C SER A 58 19.62 -3.64 -15.76
N ILE A 59 20.40 -4.69 -16.04
CA ILE A 59 20.14 -6.05 -15.51
C ILE A 59 20.06 -6.03 -13.97
N ALA A 60 20.95 -5.27 -13.32
CA ALA A 60 20.92 -5.11 -11.86
C ALA A 60 19.59 -4.51 -11.38
N ARG A 61 19.04 -3.52 -12.09
CA ARG A 61 17.74 -2.94 -11.74
C ARG A 61 16.59 -3.91 -11.97
N HIS A 62 16.62 -4.70 -13.05
CA HIS A 62 15.66 -5.77 -13.27
C HIS A 62 15.67 -6.80 -12.13
N CYS A 63 16.86 -7.24 -11.70
CA CYS A 63 17.01 -8.16 -10.58
C CYS A 63 16.47 -7.55 -9.27
N SER A 64 16.80 -6.29 -8.99
CA SER A 64 16.27 -5.57 -7.82
C SER A 64 14.75 -5.48 -7.83
N ASP A 65 14.13 -5.15 -8.97
CA ASP A 65 12.67 -5.08 -9.11
C ASP A 65 12.03 -6.46 -8.87
N LEU A 66 12.64 -7.55 -9.37
CA LEU A 66 12.16 -8.92 -9.16
C LEU A 66 12.25 -9.34 -7.68
N LEU A 67 13.35 -9.03 -7.00
CA LEU A 67 13.53 -9.32 -5.57
C LEU A 67 12.55 -8.55 -4.69
N LEU A 68 12.30 -7.28 -5.03
CA LEU A 68 11.27 -6.48 -4.37
C LEU A 68 9.88 -7.05 -4.64
N GLY A 69 9.58 -7.42 -5.89
CA GLY A 69 8.34 -8.07 -6.29
C GLY A 69 8.10 -9.39 -5.54
N MET A 70 9.13 -10.22 -5.35
CA MET A 70 9.05 -11.45 -4.55
C MET A 70 8.75 -11.12 -3.07
N SER A 71 9.41 -10.12 -2.50
CA SER A 71 9.21 -9.69 -1.11
C SER A 71 7.80 -9.16 -0.87
N TYR A 72 7.26 -8.36 -1.79
CA TYR A 72 5.89 -7.87 -1.72
C TYR A 72 4.86 -8.97 -2.01
N GLY A 73 5.17 -9.86 -2.97
CA GLY A 73 4.38 -11.03 -3.27
C GLY A 73 4.28 -12.00 -2.09
N LEU A 74 5.32 -12.10 -1.25
CA LEU A 74 5.26 -12.89 -0.02
C LEU A 74 4.23 -12.34 0.96
N ILE A 75 4.18 -11.02 1.15
CA ILE A 75 3.19 -10.35 2.01
C ILE A 75 1.78 -10.61 1.47
N LEU A 76 1.57 -10.35 0.18
CA LEU A 76 0.29 -10.57 -0.50
C LEU A 76 -0.17 -12.02 -0.38
N PHE A 77 0.70 -12.97 -0.70
CA PHE A 77 0.35 -14.39 -0.68
C PHE A 77 -0.01 -14.86 0.73
N THR A 78 0.77 -14.46 1.73
CA THR A 78 0.59 -14.89 3.12
C THR A 78 -0.73 -14.40 3.70
N PHE A 79 -1.08 -13.13 3.48
CA PHE A 79 -2.27 -12.52 4.07
C PHE A 79 -3.51 -12.56 3.16
N GLY A 80 -3.33 -12.74 1.84
CA GLY A 80 -4.39 -12.66 0.84
C GLY A 80 -5.02 -13.97 0.41
N ASN A 81 -4.72 -15.09 1.08
CA ASN A 81 -5.43 -16.37 0.90
C ASN A 81 -5.55 -16.84 -0.57
N TYR A 82 -4.44 -16.81 -1.32
CA TYR A 82 -4.39 -17.09 -2.76
C TYR A 82 -4.43 -18.60 -3.12
N THR A 83 -5.22 -19.38 -2.38
CA THR A 83 -5.24 -20.84 -2.46
C THR A 83 -5.99 -21.38 -3.68
N HIS A 84 -6.99 -20.66 -4.20
CA HIS A 84 -7.80 -21.06 -5.36
C HIS A 84 -8.27 -19.87 -6.21
N ALA A 85 -7.38 -19.33 -7.05
CA ALA A 85 -7.59 -18.02 -7.66
C ALA A 85 -7.44 -18.03 -9.19
N TRP A 86 -8.02 -19.01 -9.90
CA TRP A 86 -7.95 -19.02 -11.37
C TRP A 86 -8.64 -17.79 -11.98
N ILE A 87 -9.72 -17.29 -11.36
CA ILE A 87 -10.39 -16.05 -11.76
C ILE A 87 -9.43 -14.86 -11.61
N THR A 88 -8.66 -14.82 -10.52
CA THR A 88 -7.62 -13.80 -10.31
C THR A 88 -6.57 -13.85 -11.41
N VAL A 89 -6.09 -15.04 -11.80
CA VAL A 89 -5.13 -15.18 -12.92
C VAL A 89 -5.74 -14.67 -14.22
N VAL A 90 -6.98 -15.07 -14.53
CA VAL A 90 -7.68 -14.65 -15.75
C VAL A 90 -7.97 -13.15 -15.76
N ALA A 91 -8.30 -12.54 -14.62
CA ALA A 91 -8.52 -11.11 -14.51
C ALA A 91 -7.20 -10.31 -14.59
N PHE A 92 -6.12 -10.85 -14.02
CA PHE A 92 -4.82 -10.19 -13.96
C PHE A 92 -4.23 -9.87 -15.33
N TYR A 93 -4.20 -10.81 -16.28
CA TYR A 93 -3.54 -10.55 -17.58
C TYR A 93 -4.22 -9.43 -18.39
N PRO A 94 -5.56 -9.42 -18.59
CA PRO A 94 -6.25 -8.29 -19.19
C PRO A 94 -6.03 -6.99 -18.42
N SER A 95 -6.04 -7.02 -17.10
CA SER A 95 -5.76 -5.83 -16.28
C SER A 95 -4.35 -5.31 -16.50
N LEU A 96 -3.33 -6.18 -16.54
CA LEU A 96 -1.92 -5.81 -16.74
C LEU A 96 -1.72 -5.05 -18.05
N PHE A 97 -2.27 -5.56 -19.15
CA PHE A 97 -2.19 -4.86 -20.44
C PHE A 97 -3.16 -3.68 -20.53
N GLY A 98 -4.32 -3.76 -19.88
CA GLY A 98 -5.29 -2.67 -19.78
C GLY A 98 -4.70 -1.45 -19.08
N TYR A 99 -3.98 -1.64 -17.97
CA TYR A 99 -3.23 -0.58 -17.28
C TYR A 99 -2.16 0.03 -18.18
N GLY A 100 -1.40 -0.82 -18.90
CA GLY A 100 -0.45 -0.35 -19.91
C GLY A 100 -1.11 0.55 -20.95
N LEU A 101 -2.24 0.13 -21.51
CA LEU A 101 -3.01 0.92 -22.50
C LEU A 101 -3.55 2.22 -21.91
N ILE A 102 -4.03 2.22 -20.67
CA ILE A 102 -4.49 3.43 -19.98
C ILE A 102 -3.32 4.40 -19.79
N ALA A 103 -2.13 3.90 -19.43
CA ALA A 103 -0.92 4.70 -19.27
C ALA A 103 -0.42 5.30 -20.61
N GLU A 104 -0.80 4.70 -21.73
CA GLU A 104 -0.44 5.20 -23.07
C GLU A 104 -1.33 6.34 -23.59
N LEU A 105 -2.40 6.70 -22.87
CA LEU A 105 -3.31 7.78 -23.28
C LEU A 105 -2.59 9.16 -23.20
N PRO A 106 -2.84 10.10 -24.12
CA PRO A 106 -2.12 11.38 -24.15
C PRO A 106 -2.18 12.19 -22.86
N TYR A 107 -3.28 12.05 -22.11
CA TYR A 107 -3.49 12.77 -20.85
C TYR A 107 -2.99 12.02 -19.60
N THR A 108 -2.61 10.74 -19.72
CA THR A 108 -1.98 9.96 -18.63
C THR A 108 -0.46 9.93 -18.75
N LYS A 109 0.09 10.16 -19.95
CA LYS A 109 1.52 10.39 -20.22
C LYS A 109 2.01 11.75 -19.73
N THR A 110 1.84 12.05 -18.45
CA THR A 110 2.31 13.31 -17.88
C THR A 110 3.07 13.05 -16.60
N SER A 111 4.25 13.68 -16.45
CA SER A 111 5.07 13.63 -15.24
C SER A 111 4.70 14.76 -14.28
N LEU A 112 3.41 15.12 -14.16
CA LEU A 112 2.99 16.29 -13.40
C LEU A 112 3.03 16.01 -11.89
N PRO A 113 3.97 16.60 -11.14
CA PRO A 113 4.08 16.36 -9.70
C PRO A 113 2.93 17.00 -8.92
N ASN A 114 2.19 17.94 -9.52
CA ASN A 114 1.12 18.67 -8.87
C ASN A 114 -0.26 18.27 -9.43
N ILE A 115 -1.07 17.64 -8.58
CA ILE A 115 -2.44 17.21 -8.89
C ILE A 115 -3.34 18.35 -9.38
N LYS A 116 -3.07 19.60 -8.95
CA LYS A 116 -3.83 20.79 -9.37
C LYS A 116 -3.66 21.10 -10.86
N GLN A 117 -2.59 20.62 -11.49
CA GLN A 117 -2.27 20.86 -12.89
C GLN A 117 -2.68 19.70 -13.80
N TRP A 118 -3.30 18.65 -13.26
CA TRP A 118 -3.68 17.48 -14.06
C TRP A 118 -4.72 17.84 -15.14
N PRO A 119 -4.58 17.29 -16.36
CA PRO A 119 -5.58 17.45 -17.40
C PRO A 119 -6.90 16.79 -16.98
N LYS A 120 -8.02 17.27 -17.53
CA LYS A 120 -9.36 16.74 -17.21
C LYS A 120 -9.47 15.22 -17.42
N GLY A 121 -8.83 14.69 -18.46
CA GLY A 121 -8.80 13.24 -18.72
C GLY A 121 -8.14 12.43 -17.60
N MET A 122 -7.04 12.94 -17.02
CA MET A 122 -6.37 12.28 -15.89
C MET A 122 -7.22 12.32 -14.63
N TRP A 123 -7.93 13.42 -14.37
CA TRP A 123 -8.91 13.51 -13.28
C TRP A 123 -10.04 12.49 -13.44
N ILE A 124 -10.57 12.31 -14.64
CA ILE A 124 -11.62 11.32 -14.90
C ILE A 124 -11.10 9.90 -14.59
N VAL A 125 -9.94 9.53 -15.12
CA VAL A 125 -9.31 8.22 -14.83
C VAL A 125 -9.09 8.04 -13.33
N PHE A 126 -8.56 9.04 -12.65
CA PHE A 126 -8.32 9.00 -11.21
C PHE A 126 -9.62 8.83 -10.41
N LEU A 127 -10.68 9.59 -10.72
CA LEU A 127 -11.96 9.51 -10.02
C LEU A 127 -12.65 8.15 -10.25
N ILE A 128 -12.56 7.60 -11.46
CA ILE A 128 -13.05 6.25 -11.76
C ILE A 128 -12.28 5.22 -10.93
N ALA A 129 -10.95 5.28 -10.94
CA ALA A 129 -10.11 4.37 -10.16
C ALA A 129 -10.42 4.46 -8.66
N LEU A 130 -10.55 5.67 -8.13
CA LEU A 130 -10.92 5.92 -6.73
C LEU A 130 -12.30 5.33 -6.41
N GLY A 131 -13.30 5.56 -7.26
CA GLY A 131 -14.65 5.01 -7.10
C GLY A 131 -14.64 3.48 -7.07
N VAL A 132 -13.91 2.84 -7.98
CA VAL A 132 -13.74 1.38 -8.03
C VAL A 132 -13.08 0.85 -6.76
N ILE A 133 -12.00 1.49 -6.30
CA ILE A 133 -11.29 1.10 -5.06
C ILE A 133 -12.23 1.20 -3.85
N LEU A 134 -12.98 2.30 -3.72
CA LEU A 134 -13.91 2.50 -2.61
C LEU A 134 -15.07 1.50 -2.64
N ALA A 135 -15.60 1.18 -3.83
CA ALA A 135 -16.64 0.17 -4.00
C ALA A 135 -16.13 -1.22 -3.58
N PHE A 136 -14.93 -1.61 -4.01
CA PHE A 136 -14.32 -2.86 -3.56
C PHE A 136 -14.02 -2.84 -2.06
N ALA A 137 -13.58 -1.73 -1.48
CA ALA A 137 -13.37 -1.59 -0.04
C ALA A 137 -14.65 -1.90 0.74
N ALA A 138 -15.75 -1.25 0.38
CA ALA A 138 -17.05 -1.46 1.01
C ALA A 138 -17.52 -2.92 0.84
N PHE A 139 -17.36 -3.48 -0.35
CA PHE A 139 -17.70 -4.87 -0.63
C PHE A 139 -16.89 -5.87 0.21
N HIS A 140 -15.59 -5.65 0.38
CA HIS A 140 -14.73 -6.52 1.19
C HIS A 140 -15.04 -6.41 2.68
N ILE A 141 -15.36 -5.22 3.18
CA ILE A 141 -15.84 -5.04 4.56
C ILE A 141 -17.19 -5.77 4.75
N TYR A 142 -18.07 -5.71 3.76
CA TYR A 142 -19.32 -6.47 3.78
C TYR A 142 -19.07 -7.99 3.81
N LEU A 143 -18.17 -8.52 2.98
CA LEU A 143 -17.80 -9.95 3.05
C LEU A 143 -17.21 -10.32 4.41
N ALA A 144 -16.33 -9.48 4.98
CA ALA A 144 -15.79 -9.68 6.31
C ALA A 144 -16.88 -9.72 7.40
N SER A 145 -17.97 -8.95 7.25
CA SER A 145 -19.08 -8.90 8.21
C SER A 145 -19.96 -10.15 8.19
N GLN A 146 -19.92 -10.92 7.11
CA GLN A 146 -20.63 -12.21 7.02
C GLN A 146 -19.89 -13.36 7.70
N LEU A 147 -18.61 -13.16 8.06
CA LEU A 147 -17.82 -14.15 8.78
C LEU A 147 -18.03 -14.05 10.30
N LEU A 148 -17.74 -15.14 11.01
CA LEU A 148 -17.94 -15.24 12.46
C LEU A 148 -17.19 -14.14 13.22
N PHE A 149 -17.88 -13.49 14.15
CA PHE A 149 -17.25 -12.62 15.13
C PHE A 149 -16.17 -13.41 15.91
N PRO A 150 -14.97 -12.85 16.17
CA PRO A 150 -14.55 -11.44 16.00
C PRO A 150 -13.80 -11.12 14.70
N PHE A 151 -13.94 -11.91 13.63
CA PHE A 151 -13.13 -11.74 12.41
C PHE A 151 -13.17 -10.32 11.83
N ILE A 152 -14.35 -9.71 11.72
CA ILE A 152 -14.50 -8.33 11.22
C ILE A 152 -13.67 -7.31 12.03
N VAL A 153 -13.58 -7.50 13.35
CA VAL A 153 -12.80 -6.60 14.21
C VAL A 153 -11.33 -6.70 13.84
N TYR A 154 -10.79 -7.92 13.74
CA TYR A 154 -9.40 -8.12 13.32
C TYR A 154 -9.14 -7.63 11.90
N TYR A 155 -10.07 -7.85 10.98
CA TYR A 155 -9.98 -7.39 9.59
C TYR A 155 -9.89 -5.87 9.52
N VAL A 156 -10.83 -5.15 10.15
CA VAL A 156 -10.84 -3.67 10.15
C VAL A 156 -9.64 -3.10 10.91
N CYS A 157 -9.29 -3.66 12.07
CA CYS A 157 -8.10 -3.24 12.81
C CYS A 157 -6.81 -3.43 12.00
N SER A 158 -6.71 -4.49 11.19
CA SER A 158 -5.56 -4.71 10.31
C SER A 158 -5.41 -3.60 9.28
N LEU A 159 -6.52 -3.11 8.69
CA LEU A 159 -6.48 -1.99 7.74
C LEU A 159 -6.00 -0.68 8.37
N LEU A 160 -6.07 -0.53 9.71
CA LEU A 160 -5.59 0.65 10.42
C LEU A 160 -4.08 0.65 10.65
N ILE A 161 -3.39 -0.50 10.51
CA ILE A 161 -1.94 -0.61 10.80
C ILE A 161 -1.12 0.36 9.92
N PRO A 162 -1.31 0.43 8.59
CA PRO A 162 -0.58 1.37 7.75
C PRO A 162 -0.89 2.84 8.07
N ILE A 163 -2.14 3.14 8.44
CA ILE A 163 -2.57 4.48 8.87
C ILE A 163 -1.85 4.87 10.16
N PHE A 164 -1.76 3.95 11.12
CA PHE A 164 -1.03 4.15 12.37
C PHE A 164 0.44 4.52 12.12
N PHE A 165 1.15 3.75 11.27
CA PHE A 165 2.54 4.05 10.92
C PHE A 165 2.70 5.35 10.14
N LEU A 166 1.73 5.71 9.30
CA LEU A 166 1.73 6.97 8.57
C LEU A 166 1.60 8.15 9.55
N VAL A 167 0.62 8.10 10.45
CA VAL A 167 0.43 9.11 11.51
C VAL A 167 1.67 9.22 12.37
N LEU A 168 2.24 8.10 12.81
CA LEU A 168 3.48 8.08 13.58
C LEU A 168 4.64 8.74 12.82
N SER A 169 4.75 8.49 11.52
CA SER A 169 5.78 9.11 10.66
C SER A 169 5.59 10.63 10.55
N PHE A 170 4.35 11.11 10.46
CA PHE A 170 4.04 12.54 10.50
C PHE A 170 4.38 13.17 11.84
N LEU A 171 4.02 12.53 12.94
CA LEU A 171 4.35 12.99 14.29
C LEU A 171 5.87 13.04 14.50
N LEU A 172 6.60 12.01 14.07
CA LEU A 172 8.05 11.94 14.16
C LEU A 172 8.71 13.02 13.29
N LYS A 173 8.27 13.21 12.05
CA LYS A 173 8.75 14.30 11.19
C LYS A 173 8.56 15.66 11.86
N ARG A 174 7.36 15.89 12.43
CA ARG A 174 7.04 17.13 13.12
C ARG A 174 7.92 17.32 14.34
N GLU A 175 8.15 16.27 15.13
CA GLU A 175 9.02 16.36 16.29
C GLU A 175 10.48 16.64 15.90
N VAL A 176 11.05 15.92 14.93
CA VAL A 176 12.45 16.10 14.53
C VAL A 176 12.68 17.46 13.86
N ASN A 177 11.76 17.88 12.99
CA ASN A 177 11.94 19.12 12.22
C ASN A 177 11.53 20.38 13.01
N GLU A 178 10.53 20.30 13.91
CA GLU A 178 9.95 21.46 14.60
C GLU A 178 10.17 21.45 16.13
N ASN A 179 10.63 20.33 16.72
CA ASN A 179 10.69 20.11 18.18
C ASN A 179 9.36 20.46 18.87
N TRP A 180 8.25 20.09 18.25
CA TRP A 180 6.91 20.53 18.67
C TRP A 180 6.54 20.07 20.09
N ILE A 181 6.86 18.85 20.49
CA ILE A 181 6.55 18.35 21.82
C ILE A 181 7.38 19.10 22.86
N ARG A 182 8.69 19.25 22.62
CA ARG A 182 9.59 19.98 23.52
C ARG A 182 9.19 21.45 23.67
N THR A 183 8.88 22.13 22.57
CA THR A 183 8.41 23.52 22.60
C THR A 183 7.04 23.65 23.26
N SER A 184 6.13 22.69 23.09
CA SER A 184 4.83 22.68 23.76
C SER A 184 4.95 22.46 25.27
N LEU A 185 5.86 21.58 25.72
CA LEU A 185 6.10 21.31 27.14
C LEU A 185 6.87 22.44 27.83
N ALA A 186 7.77 23.11 27.11
CA ALA A 186 8.55 24.23 27.63
C ALA A 186 7.78 25.55 27.72
N ARG A 187 6.57 25.65 27.13
CA ARG A 187 5.75 26.87 27.25
C ARG A 187 5.23 26.99 28.68
N PRO A 188 5.69 27.98 29.48
CA PRO A 188 5.14 28.19 30.80
C PRO A 188 3.66 28.52 30.67
N LYS A 189 2.86 27.96 31.58
CA LYS A 189 1.43 28.25 31.72
C LYS A 189 1.31 29.75 31.96
N LYS A 190 0.93 30.52 30.93
CA LYS A 190 0.79 31.97 31.02
C LYS A 190 -0.32 32.25 32.03
N ASN A 191 0.05 32.54 33.28
CA ASN A 191 -0.90 32.90 34.32
C ASN A 191 -1.72 34.08 33.80
N THR A 192 -3.00 33.82 33.56
CA THR A 192 -3.96 34.78 33.05
C THR A 192 -4.51 35.57 34.23
N ASN A 193 -3.64 36.15 35.06
CA ASN A 193 -4.03 37.13 36.06
C ASN A 193 -3.20 38.37 35.76
N GLY A 194 -3.91 39.44 35.40
CA GLY A 194 -3.37 40.62 34.76
C GLY A 194 -2.33 41.36 35.59
N GLU A 195 -1.40 41.97 34.87
CA GLU A 195 -0.77 43.23 35.26
C GLU A 195 -0.21 43.87 33.98
N GLU A 196 -0.83 44.98 33.57
CA GLU A 196 -0.27 45.92 32.61
C GLU A 196 0.95 46.57 33.23
N ALA A 197 2.14 46.02 32.97
CA ALA A 197 3.40 46.67 33.31
C ALA A 197 4.15 47.02 32.02
N ASN A 198 3.97 48.27 31.62
CA ASN A 198 4.70 48.99 30.60
C ASN A 198 6.16 49.19 31.05
N TYR A 199 7.11 48.38 30.59
CA TYR A 199 8.55 48.66 30.72
C TYR A 199 9.36 48.03 29.58
N GLY A 200 10.04 48.91 28.83
CA GLY A 200 11.35 48.69 28.23
C GLY A 200 11.48 47.55 27.22
N ALA A 201 11.79 47.92 25.97
CA ALA A 201 12.34 47.01 24.96
C ALA A 201 13.71 46.47 25.42
N SER A 202 13.68 45.50 26.34
CA SER A 202 14.77 44.59 26.64
C SER A 202 14.73 43.49 25.60
N GLU A 203 15.89 43.23 25.01
CA GLU A 203 16.14 42.14 24.06
C GLU A 203 15.46 40.87 24.55
N ILE A 204 14.34 40.51 23.91
CA ILE A 204 13.83 39.15 23.96
C ILE A 204 14.86 38.35 23.18
N ASN A 205 15.95 37.97 23.86
CA ASN A 205 16.77 36.84 23.49
C ASN A 205 15.80 35.66 23.54
N LYS A 206 15.14 35.42 22.41
CA LYS A 206 14.33 34.25 22.18
C LYS A 206 15.35 33.13 22.23
N ASP A 207 15.50 32.52 23.39
CA ASP A 207 15.96 31.15 23.55
C ASP A 207 14.99 30.28 22.75
N ILE A 208 15.09 30.35 21.41
CA ILE A 208 14.52 29.37 20.52
C ILE A 208 15.27 28.11 20.91
N PRO A 209 14.61 27.12 21.54
CA PRO A 209 15.30 25.92 21.98
C PRO A 209 16.06 25.37 20.79
N HIS A 210 17.39 25.35 20.91
CA HIS A 210 18.29 24.95 19.85
C HIS A 210 17.84 23.56 19.37
N ASN A 211 17.50 23.44 18.08
CA ASN A 211 17.15 22.14 17.53
C ASN A 211 18.43 21.29 17.52
N PRO A 212 18.53 20.22 18.34
CA PRO A 212 19.73 19.40 18.37
C PRO A 212 19.93 18.61 17.08
N TYR A 213 18.95 18.59 16.18
CA TYR A 213 19.00 17.90 14.91
C TYR A 213 19.37 18.88 13.78
N SER A 214 20.51 18.64 13.13
CA SER A 214 20.95 19.35 11.92
C SER A 214 20.29 18.82 10.65
N ASN A 215 19.73 17.61 10.70
CA ASN A 215 19.14 16.93 9.55
C ASN A 215 17.61 17.01 9.59
N THR A 216 17.01 17.33 8.45
CA THR A 216 15.56 17.26 8.28
C THR A 216 15.14 15.86 7.82
N VAL A 217 14.00 15.39 8.33
CA VAL A 217 13.41 14.12 7.91
C VAL A 217 12.28 14.40 6.91
N SER A 218 12.19 13.56 5.88
CA SER A 218 11.09 13.55 4.90
C SER A 218 10.32 12.23 4.99
N ILE A 219 9.04 12.26 4.62
CA ILE A 219 8.18 11.08 4.66
C ILE A 219 8.17 10.46 3.26
N HIS A 220 8.47 9.17 3.20
CA HIS A 220 8.29 8.34 2.02
C HIS A 220 7.40 7.17 2.38
N ILE A 221 6.26 7.01 1.68
CA ILE A 221 5.39 5.85 1.89
C ILE A 221 6.14 4.63 1.38
N HIS A 222 6.32 3.64 2.25
CA HIS A 222 6.97 2.40 1.85
C HIS A 222 5.97 1.48 1.16
N HIS A 223 6.39 0.89 0.05
CA HIS A 223 5.56 0.00 -0.76
C HIS A 223 4.97 -1.17 0.04
N TRP A 224 5.67 -1.69 1.06
CA TRP A 224 5.12 -2.76 1.91
C TRP A 224 3.80 -2.36 2.59
N GLN A 225 3.61 -1.08 2.93
CA GLN A 225 2.38 -0.58 3.55
C GLN A 225 1.20 -0.73 2.59
N ILE A 226 1.43 -0.44 1.31
CA ILE A 226 0.45 -0.59 0.24
C ILE A 226 0.12 -2.08 0.06
N PHE A 227 1.14 -2.91 -0.16
CA PHE A 227 0.96 -4.35 -0.36
C PHE A 227 0.31 -5.05 0.83
N TYR A 228 0.56 -4.58 2.06
CA TYR A 228 -0.11 -5.06 3.25
C TYR A 228 -1.62 -4.78 3.20
N VAL A 229 -2.04 -3.54 2.91
CA VAL A 229 -3.48 -3.23 2.74
C VAL A 229 -4.07 -4.07 1.63
N LEU A 230 -3.41 -4.13 0.47
CA LEU A 230 -3.88 -4.87 -0.70
C LEU A 230 -4.12 -6.34 -0.39
N ALA A 231 -3.28 -6.98 0.44
CA ALA A 231 -3.46 -8.38 0.80
C ALA A 231 -4.83 -8.67 1.45
N PHE A 232 -5.34 -7.74 2.27
CA PHE A 232 -6.68 -7.88 2.87
C PHE A 232 -7.79 -7.65 1.84
N PHE A 233 -7.55 -6.75 0.87
CA PHE A 233 -8.45 -6.46 -0.25
C PHE A 233 -8.50 -7.55 -1.32
N THR A 234 -7.74 -8.64 -1.19
CA THR A 234 -7.72 -9.74 -2.15
C THR A 234 -8.07 -11.08 -1.54
N ARG A 235 -8.48 -11.10 -0.26
CA ARG A 235 -8.54 -12.32 0.55
C ARG A 235 -9.70 -13.27 0.23
N PHE A 236 -10.85 -12.72 -0.14
CA PHE A 236 -12.07 -13.51 -0.15
C PHE A 236 -12.14 -14.40 -1.39
N THR A 237 -12.68 -15.59 -1.20
CA THR A 237 -12.85 -16.58 -2.27
C THR A 237 -13.98 -16.20 -3.24
N HIS A 238 -14.77 -15.19 -2.90
CA HIS A 238 -15.87 -14.69 -3.73
C HIS A 238 -15.38 -14.24 -5.12
N PRO A 239 -16.04 -14.62 -6.24
CA PRO A 239 -15.59 -14.29 -7.60
C PRO A 239 -15.29 -12.80 -7.83
N ALA A 240 -16.14 -11.90 -7.33
CA ALA A 240 -15.89 -10.46 -7.44
C ALA A 240 -14.63 -9.99 -6.67
N SER A 241 -14.31 -10.62 -5.53
CA SER A 241 -13.06 -10.37 -4.80
C SER A 241 -11.86 -10.92 -5.58
N GLN A 242 -11.99 -12.10 -6.20
CA GLN A 242 -10.95 -12.67 -7.05
C GLN A 242 -10.66 -11.80 -8.29
N VAL A 243 -11.69 -11.20 -8.90
CA VAL A 243 -11.52 -10.21 -9.99
C VAL A 243 -10.81 -8.97 -9.48
N ALA A 244 -11.24 -8.42 -8.34
CA ALA A 244 -10.57 -7.28 -7.70
C ALA A 244 -9.09 -7.58 -7.43
N ALA A 245 -8.79 -8.78 -6.94
CA ALA A 245 -7.44 -9.24 -6.70
C ALA A 245 -6.60 -9.29 -7.98
N GLY A 246 -7.16 -9.79 -9.08
CA GLY A 246 -6.47 -9.82 -10.36
C GLY A 246 -6.14 -8.41 -10.87
N ILE A 247 -7.09 -7.49 -10.74
CA ILE A 247 -6.92 -6.07 -11.08
C ILE A 247 -5.84 -5.44 -10.20
N VAL A 248 -5.86 -5.68 -8.89
CA VAL A 248 -4.92 -5.09 -7.92
C VAL A 248 -3.49 -5.60 -8.09
N LEU A 249 -3.31 -6.85 -8.53
CA LEU A 249 -2.00 -7.45 -8.74
C LEU A 249 -1.30 -6.96 -10.01
N ALA A 250 -2.07 -6.49 -10.99
CA ALA A 250 -1.61 -6.05 -12.31
C ALA A 250 -0.84 -4.72 -12.26
#